data_AF-A0A7X3X4E9-F1
#
_entry.id   AF-A0A7X3X4E9-F1
#
_cell.length_a   1.000
_cell.length_b   1.000
_cell.length_c   1.000
_cell.angle_alpha   90.00
_cell.angle_beta   90.00
_cell.angle_gamma   90.00
#
_symmetry.space_group_name_H-M   'P 1'
#
loop_
_entity.id
_entity.type
_entity.pdbx_description
1 polymer ?
#
loop_
_entity_poly.entity_id
_entity_poly.type
_entity_poly.pdbx_seq_one_letter_code
_entity_poly.pdbx_strand_id
1 'polypeptide(L)'
;MDPAYTSGTGTPVPGGLTPREVFYMVRGLCSENNVVGFDLVELNPLVDPGYTTVLNAKQVVDECMTGIALRKLGLGNRDYLSPLTRRDGRR
;
A
#
# COMPACT_ATOMS: atom_id res chain seq x y z
N MET A 1 -4.26 -8.10 5.71
CA MET A 1 -4.02 -8.73 4.40
C MET A 1 -4.25 -10.22 4.58
N ASP A 2 -4.67 -10.95 3.55
CA ASP A 2 -4.93 -12.39 3.69
C ASP A 2 -3.64 -13.13 4.12
N PRO A 3 -3.73 -14.10 5.07
CA PRO A 3 -2.56 -14.87 5.53
C PRO A 3 -1.79 -15.59 4.42
N ALA A 4 -2.41 -15.85 3.26
CA ALA A 4 -1.71 -16.37 2.08
C ALA A 4 -0.59 -15.43 1.60
N TYR A 5 -0.65 -14.13 1.92
CA TYR A 5 0.35 -13.13 1.55
C TYR A 5 1.10 -12.55 2.76
N THR A 6 0.53 -12.64 3.96
CA THR A 6 1.12 -12.16 5.21
C THR A 6 0.96 -13.18 6.33
N SER A 7 1.72 -14.27 6.27
CA SER A 7 1.70 -15.32 7.30
C SER A 7 2.39 -14.90 8.60
N GLY A 8 3.27 -13.90 8.54
CA GLY A 8 4.07 -13.35 9.64
C GLY A 8 3.29 -12.49 10.62
N THR A 9 2.23 -13.00 11.23
CA THR A 9 1.36 -12.27 12.16
C THR A 9 1.01 -13.13 13.39
N GLY A 10 0.64 -12.50 14.52
CA GLY A 10 0.27 -13.21 15.73
C GLY A 10 -1.04 -13.99 15.62
N THR A 11 -1.98 -13.53 14.80
CA THR A 11 -3.30 -14.16 14.63
C THR A 11 -3.75 -14.15 13.16
N PRO A 12 -3.40 -15.19 12.37
CA PRO A 12 -3.84 -15.26 10.97
C PRO A 12 -5.33 -15.58 10.86
N VAL A 13 -6.08 -14.76 10.12
CA VAL A 13 -7.52 -14.95 9.85
C VAL A 13 -7.77 -15.00 8.33
N PRO A 14 -8.39 -16.06 7.79
CA PRO A 14 -8.61 -16.22 6.34
C PRO A 14 -9.65 -15.23 5.78
N GLY A 15 -9.59 -14.97 4.47
CA GLY A 15 -10.54 -14.12 3.76
C GLY A 15 -10.17 -12.63 3.83
N GLY A 16 -8.87 -12.34 3.98
CA GLY A 16 -8.38 -10.97 4.06
C GLY A 16 -8.23 -10.29 2.70
N LEU A 17 -7.85 -9.01 2.74
CA LEU A 17 -7.54 -8.24 1.54
C LEU A 17 -6.31 -8.81 0.81
N THR A 18 -6.34 -8.78 -0.52
CA THR A 18 -5.20 -9.09 -1.37
C THR A 18 -4.17 -7.94 -1.36
N PRO A 19 -2.89 -8.21 -1.68
CA PRO A 19 -1.87 -7.16 -1.77
C PRO A 19 -2.26 -6.02 -2.71
N ARG A 20 -2.87 -6.36 -3.85
CA ARG A 20 -3.35 -5.38 -4.83
C ARG A 20 -4.33 -4.38 -4.23
N GLU A 21 -5.28 -4.86 -3.44
CA GLU A 21 -6.29 -4.01 -2.79
C GLU A 21 -5.65 -3.15 -1.71
N VAL A 22 -4.81 -3.74 -0.84
CA VAL A 22 -4.14 -2.99 0.23
C VAL A 22 -3.27 -1.88 -0.33
N PHE A 23 -2.42 -2.19 -1.31
CA PHE A 23 -1.50 -1.21 -1.91
C PHE A 23 -2.25 -0.05 -2.55
N TYR A 24 -3.31 -0.36 -3.31
CA TYR A 24 -4.15 0.66 -3.93
C TYR A 24 -4.84 1.55 -2.89
N MET A 25 -5.45 0.95 -1.86
CA MET A 25 -6.14 1.70 -0.81
C MET A 25 -5.20 2.57 0.01
N VAL A 26 -4.05 2.05 0.42
CA VAL A 26 -3.07 2.82 1.22
C VAL A 26 -2.52 4.00 0.42
N ARG A 27 -2.15 3.79 -0.86
CA ARG A 27 -1.69 4.88 -1.73
C ARG A 27 -2.77 5.94 -1.88
N GLY A 28 -4.02 5.54 -2.18
CA GLY A 28 -5.15 6.45 -2.36
C GLY A 28 -5.47 7.24 -1.09
N LEU A 29 -5.51 6.58 0.07
CA LEU A 29 -5.74 7.24 1.36
C LEU A 29 -4.66 8.30 1.64
N CYS A 30 -3.39 7.95 1.45
CA CYS A 30 -2.27 8.87 1.69
C CYS A 30 -2.17 9.97 0.60
N SER A 31 -2.72 9.76 -0.60
CA SER A 31 -2.73 10.78 -1.67
C SER A 31 -3.88 11.76 -1.57
N GLU A 32 -5.06 11.31 -1.14
CA GLU A 32 -6.27 12.12 -1.03
C GLU A 32 -6.29 12.96 0.25
N ASN A 33 -5.66 12.47 1.33
CA ASN A 33 -5.77 13.05 2.67
C ASN A 33 -4.44 13.58 3.18
N ASN A 34 -4.50 14.61 4.04
CA ASN A 34 -3.31 15.09 4.75
C ASN A 34 -2.96 14.16 5.93
N VAL A 35 -2.35 13.02 5.63
CA VAL A 35 -1.93 12.04 6.64
C VAL A 35 -0.79 12.60 7.48
N VAL A 36 -0.98 12.64 8.80
CA VAL A 36 0.01 13.17 9.77
C VAL A 36 0.82 12.07 10.46
N GLY A 37 0.41 10.81 10.32
CA GLY A 37 1.09 9.64 10.89
C GLY A 37 0.55 8.34 10.30
N PHE A 38 1.38 7.30 10.29
CA PHE A 38 1.06 5.97 9.78
C PHE A 38 1.85 4.93 10.59
N ASP A 39 1.16 3.94 11.12
CA ASP A 39 1.76 2.84 11.88
C ASP A 39 1.50 1.50 11.19
N LEU A 40 2.54 0.67 11.12
CA LEU A 40 2.45 -0.70 10.66
C LEU A 40 2.62 -1.64 11.85
N VAL A 41 1.55 -2.38 12.19
CA VAL A 41 1.50 -3.26 13.36
C VAL A 41 1.41 -4.73 12.94
N GLU A 42 1.53 -5.64 13.91
CA GLU A 42 1.33 -7.09 13.72
C GLU A 42 2.31 -7.75 12.72
N LEU A 43 3.52 -7.18 12.60
CA LEU A 43 4.63 -7.76 11.83
C LEU A 43 5.48 -8.69 12.72
N ASN A 44 5.52 -9.98 12.38
CA ASN A 44 6.36 -10.97 13.03
C ASN A 44 7.26 -11.69 12.01
N PRO A 45 8.51 -11.23 11.81
CA PRO A 45 9.45 -11.85 10.87
C PRO A 45 9.86 -13.28 11.24
N LEU A 46 9.79 -13.67 12.51
CA LEU A 46 10.24 -14.99 12.97
C LEU A 46 9.33 -16.12 12.50
N VAL A 47 8.07 -15.81 12.19
CA VAL A 47 7.07 -16.77 11.69
C VAL A 47 6.77 -16.57 10.20
N ASP A 48 7.68 -15.88 9.48
CA ASP A 48 7.63 -15.64 8.04
C ASP A 48 8.87 -16.20 7.32
N PRO A 49 8.96 -17.54 7.10
CA PRO A 49 10.15 -18.16 6.50
C PRO A 49 10.45 -17.68 5.07
N GLY A 50 9.43 -17.19 4.36
CA GLY A 50 9.54 -16.73 2.97
C GLY A 50 9.83 -15.24 2.82
N TYR A 51 9.94 -14.49 3.92
CA TYR A 51 10.04 -13.03 3.93
C TYR A 51 8.89 -12.32 3.19
N THR A 52 7.78 -13.03 2.92
CA THR A 52 6.67 -12.50 2.12
C THR A 52 5.95 -11.40 2.86
N THR A 53 5.79 -11.56 4.17
CA THR A 53 5.16 -10.59 5.06
C THR A 53 6.02 -9.34 5.16
N VAL A 54 7.34 -9.49 5.33
CA VAL A 54 8.27 -8.36 5.40
C VAL A 54 8.32 -7.58 4.07
N LEU A 55 8.34 -8.27 2.93
CA LEU A 55 8.34 -7.63 1.61
C LEU A 55 7.02 -6.89 1.35
N ASN A 56 5.89 -7.50 1.68
CA ASN A 56 4.58 -6.86 1.56
C ASN A 56 4.43 -5.68 2.51
N ALA A 57 4.90 -5.80 3.76
CA ALA A 57 4.97 -4.72 4.74
C ALA A 57 5.77 -3.52 4.23
N LYS A 58 6.98 -3.76 3.70
CA LYS A 58 7.81 -2.74 3.07
C LYS A 58 7.06 -2.06 1.92
N GLN A 59 6.39 -2.83 1.08
CA GLN A 59 5.60 -2.27 -0.01
C GLN A 59 4.47 -1.38 0.54
N VAL A 60 3.73 -1.77 1.58
CA VAL A 60 2.70 -0.92 2.19
C VAL A 60 3.26 0.43 2.63
N VAL A 61 4.45 0.46 3.25
CA VAL A 61 5.12 1.71 3.64
C VAL A 61 5.45 2.56 2.41
N ASP A 62 6.04 1.96 1.38
CA ASP A 62 6.33 2.64 0.11
C ASP A 62 5.07 3.24 -0.54
N GLU A 63 3.95 2.52 -0.47
CA GLU A 63 2.66 2.95 -1.01
C GLU A 63 2.14 4.20 -0.29
N CYS A 64 2.23 4.23 1.05
CA CYS A 64 1.82 5.44 1.77
C CYS A 64 2.76 6.61 1.50
N MET A 65 4.08 6.38 1.49
CA MET A 65 5.06 7.41 1.17
C MET A 65 4.85 7.97 -0.25
N THR A 66 4.55 7.09 -1.20
CA THR A 66 4.17 7.48 -2.57
C THR A 66 2.89 8.31 -2.56
N GLY A 67 1.87 7.91 -1.82
CA GLY A 67 0.64 8.68 -1.66
C GLY A 67 0.89 10.09 -1.12
N ILE A 68 1.65 10.21 -0.02
CA ILE A 68 2.05 11.50 0.57
C ILE A 68 2.80 12.36 -0.45
N ALA A 69 3.73 11.77 -1.20
CA ALA A 69 4.49 12.46 -2.24
C ALA A 69 3.56 12.97 -3.36
N LEU A 70 2.66 12.12 -3.87
CA LEU A 70 1.67 12.51 -4.87
C LEU A 70 0.81 13.68 -4.39
N ARG A 71 0.36 13.64 -3.13
CA ARG A 71 -0.40 14.75 -2.55
C ARG A 71 0.40 16.04 -2.53
N LYS A 72 1.66 16.01 -2.07
CA LYS A 72 2.54 17.18 -2.00
C LYS A 72 2.81 17.78 -3.38
N LEU A 73 2.83 16.95 -4.42
CA LEU A 73 2.97 17.39 -5.81
C LEU A 73 1.66 17.91 -6.44
N GLY A 74 0.54 17.89 -5.72
CA GLY A 74 -0.78 18.24 -6.26
C GLY A 74 -1.35 17.18 -7.21
N LEU A 75 -0.81 15.97 -7.17
CA LEU A 75 -1.16 14.82 -8.01
C LEU A 75 -1.99 13.78 -7.26
N GLY A 76 -2.47 14.09 -6.05
CA GLY A 76 -3.18 13.15 -5.18
C GLY A 76 -4.65 12.91 -5.52
N ASN A 77 -5.11 13.38 -6.68
CA ASN A 77 -6.50 13.19 -7.09
C ASN A 77 -6.74 11.74 -7.53
N ARG A 78 -7.95 11.21 -7.30
CA ARG A 78 -8.33 9.83 -7.67
C ARG A 78 -8.11 9.51 -9.14
N ASP A 79 -8.23 10.53 -9.98
CA ASP A 79 -8.08 10.43 -11.44
C ASP A 79 -6.65 10.71 -11.93
N TYR A 80 -5.68 10.76 -11.01
CA TYR A 80 -4.28 10.92 -11.38
C TYR A 80 -3.79 9.68 -12.13
N LEU A 81 -3.52 9.88 -13.42
CA LEU A 81 -2.84 8.92 -14.26
C LEU A 81 -1.47 9.51 -14.60
N SER A 82 -0.43 8.70 -14.42
CA SER A 82 0.91 9.08 -14.84
C SER A 82 0.91 9.50 -16.32
N PRO A 83 1.61 10.58 -16.69
CA PRO A 83 1.76 10.98 -18.09
C PRO A 83 2.34 9.85 -18.97
N LEU A 84 3.10 8.92 -18.38
CA LEU A 84 3.66 7.76 -19.07
C LEU A 84 2.61 6.66 -19.33
N THR A 85 1.54 6.63 -18.53
CA THR A 85 0.43 5.68 -18.65
C THR A 85 -0.70 6.25 -19.52
N ARG A 86 -0.81 7.58 -19.64
CA ARG A 86 -1.69 8.25 -20.59
C ARG A 86 -1.09 8.14 -22.01
N ARG A 87 -1.67 7.33 -22.88
CA ARG A 87 -1.39 7.44 -24.33
C ARG A 87 -2.06 8.71 -24.84
N ASP A 88 -1.24 9.62 -25.37
CA ASP A 88 -1.61 10.70 -26.29
C ASP A 88 -2.89 11.50 -25.96
N GLY A 89 -2.75 12.51 -25.09
CA GLY A 89 -3.43 13.79 -25.23
C GLY A 89 -4.96 13.89 -25.10
N ARG A 90 -5.71 12.80 -24.92
CA ARG A 90 -7.18 12.84 -24.85
C ARG A 90 -7.67 12.66 -23.43
N ARG A 91 -8.44 13.65 -22.98
CA ARG A 91 -9.20 13.67 -21.71
C ARG A 91 -10.34 12.67 -21.76
#